data_AF-A0A7J2PYI9-F1
#
_entry.id   AF-A0A7J2PYI9-F1
#
_cell.length_a   1.000
_cell.length_b   1.000
_cell.length_c   1.000
_cell.angle_alpha   90.00
_cell.angle_beta   90.00
_cell.angle_gamma   90.00
#
_symmetry.space_group_name_H-M   'P 1'
#
loop_
_entity.id
_entity.type
_entity.pdbx_description
1 polymer ?
#
loop_
_entity_poly.entity_id
_entity_poly.type
_entity_poly.pdbx_seq_one_letter_code
_entity_poly.pdbx_strand_id
1 'polypeptide(L)'
;MSKFENHKKSFLNFKKDAENEVISKPSRAELYFLSIFHLIECCAAKYRVHVNKHQKVRIVLENNPNIFENETENVWRLFQDIENRIRPKFTYGFSWTDDDFNELKEKYYKLEEICKKVL
;
A
#
# COMPACT_ATOMS: atom_id res chain seq x y z
N MET A 1 9.18 16.93 12.02
CA MET A 1 9.40 15.54 11.54
C MET A 1 9.76 15.58 10.07
N SER A 2 10.66 14.70 9.62
CA SER A 2 10.92 14.52 8.20
C SER A 2 9.68 13.92 7.51
N LYS A 3 9.58 14.03 6.18
CA LYS A 3 8.50 13.38 5.42
C LYS A 3 8.47 11.87 5.65
N PHE A 4 9.64 11.24 5.77
CA PHE A 4 9.77 9.83 6.14
C PHE A 4 9.06 9.51 7.46
N GLU A 5 9.32 10.27 8.53
CA GLU A 5 8.68 10.05 9.83
C GLU A 5 7.17 10.26 9.79
N ASN A 6 6.70 11.25 9.03
CA ASN A 6 5.26 11.47 8.86
C ASN A 6 4.59 10.28 8.14
N HIS A 7 5.18 9.80 7.04
CA HIS A 7 4.66 8.64 6.32
C HIS A 7 4.73 7.36 7.16
N LYS A 8 5.82 7.16 7.92
CA LYS A 8 5.97 6.02 8.83
C LYS A 8 4.89 6.02 9.90
N LYS A 9 4.62 7.19 10.50
CA LYS A 9 3.52 7.37 11.47
C LYS A 9 2.16 7.04 10.85
N SER A 10 1.87 7.56 9.65
CA SER A 10 0.62 7.25 8.95
C SER A 10 0.49 5.76 8.63
N PHE A 11 1.54 5.13 8.11
CA PHE A 11 1.60 3.68 7.85
C PHE A 11 1.22 2.87 9.10
N LEU A 12 1.85 3.16 10.24
CA LEU A 12 1.62 2.45 11.49
C LEU A 12 0.19 2.65 12.01
N ASN A 13 -0.32 3.88 11.97
CA ASN A 13 -1.68 4.17 12.40
C ASN A 13 -2.72 3.45 11.53
N PHE A 14 -2.61 3.58 10.21
CA PHE A 14 -3.55 2.92 9.31
C PHE A 14 -3.45 1.40 9.39
N LYS A 15 -2.25 0.84 9.54
CA LYS A 15 -2.08 -0.61 9.73
C LYS A 15 -2.80 -1.09 11.00
N LYS A 16 -2.56 -0.40 12.12
CA LYS A 16 -3.20 -0.72 13.40
C LYS A 16 -4.72 -0.77 13.27
N ASP A 17 -5.31 0.22 12.59
CA ASP A 17 -6.76 0.27 12.40
C ASP A 17 -7.22 -0.79 11.37
N ALA A 18 -6.46 -1.05 10.30
CA ALA A 18 -6.77 -2.09 9.32
C ALA A 18 -6.77 -3.50 9.94
N GLU A 19 -5.95 -3.73 10.96
CA GLU A 19 -5.87 -5.01 11.68
C GLU A 19 -6.92 -5.14 12.81
N ASN A 20 -7.61 -4.06 13.18
CA ASN A 20 -8.64 -4.07 14.20
C ASN A 20 -9.94 -4.72 13.70
N GLU A 21 -10.31 -5.87 14.26
CA GLU A 21 -11.50 -6.64 13.85
C GLU A 21 -12.84 -5.99 14.21
N VAL A 22 -12.85 -4.99 15.10
CA VAL A 22 -14.05 -4.20 15.41
C VAL A 22 -14.44 -3.30 14.22
N ILE A 23 -13.47 -2.95 13.36
CA ILE A 23 -13.72 -2.14 12.16
C ILE A 23 -14.29 -3.03 11.06
N SER A 24 -15.29 -2.52 10.32
CA SER A 24 -15.88 -3.27 9.21
C SER A 24 -14.84 -3.60 8.13
N LYS A 25 -14.96 -4.76 7.49
CA LYS A 25 -14.06 -5.18 6.39
C LYS A 25 -13.92 -4.13 5.29
N PRO A 26 -15.00 -3.44 4.84
CA PRO A 26 -14.84 -2.37 3.85
C PRO A 26 -13.93 -1.22 4.31
N SER A 27 -14.10 -0.76 5.54
CA SER A 27 -13.23 0.29 6.10
C SER A 27 -11.80 -0.20 6.30
N ARG A 28 -11.62 -1.46 6.74
CA ARG A 28 -10.30 -2.09 6.85
C ARG A 28 -9.60 -2.20 5.49
N ALA A 29 -10.35 -2.45 4.42
CA ALA A 29 -9.79 -2.53 3.08
C ALA A 29 -9.19 -1.19 2.62
N GLU A 30 -9.89 -0.09 2.91
CA GLU A 30 -9.37 1.27 2.69
C GLU A 30 -8.11 1.53 3.52
N LEU A 31 -8.14 1.14 4.79
CA LEU A 31 -7.03 1.35 5.71
C LEU A 31 -5.78 0.56 5.31
N TYR A 32 -5.92 -0.69 4.83
CA TYR A 32 -4.81 -1.45 4.26
C TYR A 32 -4.20 -0.74 3.06
N PHE A 33 -5.04 -0.21 2.16
CA PHE A 33 -4.57 0.55 0.99
C PHE A 33 -3.80 1.82 1.39
N LEU A 34 -4.34 2.62 2.30
CA LEU A 34 -3.68 3.83 2.79
C LEU A 34 -2.37 3.51 3.52
N SER A 35 -2.37 2.45 4.33
CA SER A 35 -1.19 1.95 5.03
C SER A 35 -0.07 1.62 4.05
N ILE A 36 -0.35 0.79 3.03
CA ILE A 36 0.70 0.35 2.10
C ILE A 36 1.20 1.46 1.19
N PHE A 37 0.32 2.41 0.79
CA PHE A 37 0.74 3.60 0.05
C PHE A 37 1.77 4.42 0.84
N HIS A 38 1.52 4.63 2.14
CA HIS A 38 2.47 5.35 2.98
C HIS A 38 3.77 4.59 3.23
N LEU A 39 3.74 3.26 3.25
CA LEU A 39 4.96 2.47 3.34
C LEU A 39 5.82 2.59 2.06
N ILE A 40 5.18 2.63 0.88
CA ILE A 40 5.86 2.90 -0.39
C ILE A 40 6.47 4.31 -0.40
N GLU A 41 5.76 5.32 0.12
CA GLU A 41 6.33 6.67 0.30
C GLU A 41 7.54 6.69 1.24
N CYS A 42 7.54 5.88 2.31
CA CYS A 42 8.73 5.72 3.16
C CYS A 42 9.93 5.18 2.37
N CYS A 43 9.71 4.15 1.54
CA CYS A 43 10.76 3.59 0.69
C CYS A 43 11.30 4.63 -0.28
N ALA A 44 10.41 5.33 -1.00
CA ALA A 44 10.79 6.41 -1.92
C ALA A 44 11.56 7.54 -1.21
N ALA A 45 11.16 7.91 0.01
CA ALA A 45 11.81 8.96 0.78
C ALA A 45 13.27 8.65 1.14
N LYS A 46 13.67 7.37 1.30
CA LYS A 46 15.10 6.98 1.49
C LYS A 46 15.97 7.43 0.31
N TYR A 47 15.39 7.50 -0.88
CA TYR A 47 16.04 7.90 -2.12
C TYR A 47 15.75 9.35 -2.51
N ARG A 48 15.19 10.16 -1.59
CA ARG A 48 14.78 11.55 -1.82
C ARG A 48 13.72 11.70 -2.94
N VAL A 49 12.94 10.65 -3.18
CA VAL A 49 11.82 10.62 -4.13
C VAL A 49 10.50 10.79 -3.38
N HIS A 50 9.50 11.36 -4.06
CA HIS A 50 8.14 11.53 -3.52
C HIS A 50 7.10 11.12 -4.55
N VAL A 51 6.19 10.22 -4.16
CA VAL A 51 5.11 9.78 -5.04
C VAL A 51 3.97 10.81 -5.06
N ASN A 52 3.64 11.37 -3.90
CA ASN A 52 2.59 12.34 -3.57
C ASN A 52 1.14 11.86 -3.77
N LYS A 53 0.87 11.09 -4.83
CA LYS A 53 -0.46 10.59 -5.17
C LYS A 53 -0.41 9.11 -5.52
N HIS A 54 -1.32 8.32 -4.99
CA HIS A 54 -1.33 6.87 -5.21
C HIS A 54 -1.39 6.48 -6.70
N GLN A 55 -2.10 7.26 -7.53
CA GLN A 55 -2.16 7.05 -8.98
C GLN A 55 -0.79 7.19 -9.67
N LYS A 56 0.18 7.83 -9.02
CA LYS A 56 1.55 8.02 -9.53
C LYS A 56 2.52 6.92 -9.10
N VAL A 57 2.11 5.95 -8.28
CA VAL A 57 3.03 4.89 -7.79
C VAL A 57 3.77 4.23 -8.95
N ARG A 58 3.04 3.75 -9.97
CA ARG A 58 3.67 3.10 -11.13
C ARG A 58 4.73 3.96 -11.80
N ILE A 59 4.35 5.13 -12.30
CA ILE A 59 5.26 5.98 -13.07
C ILE A 59 6.45 6.48 -12.23
N VAL A 60 6.26 6.70 -10.92
CA VAL A 60 7.35 7.12 -10.03
C VAL A 60 8.32 5.98 -9.78
N LEU A 61 7.83 4.77 -9.54
CA LEU A 61 8.68 3.60 -9.33
C LEU A 61 9.41 3.20 -10.61
N GLU A 62 8.74 3.21 -11.77
CA GLU A 62 9.38 2.94 -13.08
C GLU A 62 10.51 3.94 -13.39
N ASN A 63 10.35 5.21 -13.04
CA ASN A 63 11.39 6.22 -13.22
C ASN A 63 12.50 6.20 -12.16
N ASN A 64 12.31 5.46 -11.07
CA ASN A 64 13.26 5.37 -9.96
C ASN A 64 13.47 3.91 -9.54
N PRO A 65 13.96 3.05 -10.45
CA PRO A 65 14.06 1.62 -10.19
C PRO A 65 14.99 1.31 -9.02
N ASN A 66 15.95 2.19 -8.69
CA ASN A 66 16.87 2.01 -7.56
C ASN A 66 16.17 1.88 -6.18
N ILE A 67 14.88 2.25 -6.07
CA ILE A 67 14.13 2.12 -4.81
C ILE A 67 13.88 0.65 -4.47
N PHE A 68 13.49 -0.16 -5.46
CA PHE A 68 13.09 -1.57 -5.28
C PHE A 68 13.89 -2.54 -6.16
N GLU A 69 14.78 -2.03 -7.01
CA GLU A 69 15.60 -2.76 -7.96
C GLU A 69 14.73 -3.73 -8.80
N ASN A 70 15.03 -5.02 -8.74
CA ASN A 70 14.31 -6.07 -9.47
C ASN A 70 12.85 -6.24 -9.02
N GLU A 71 12.47 -5.74 -7.85
CA GLU A 71 11.10 -5.80 -7.33
C GLU A 71 10.22 -4.63 -7.80
N THR A 72 10.78 -3.64 -8.51
CA THR A 72 10.07 -2.43 -8.94
C THR A 72 8.75 -2.74 -9.64
N GLU A 73 8.77 -3.67 -10.61
CA GLU A 73 7.57 -4.07 -11.34
C GLU A 73 6.55 -4.79 -10.46
N ASN A 74 7.03 -5.73 -9.64
CA ASN A 74 6.19 -6.50 -8.73
C ASN A 74 5.46 -5.57 -7.74
N VAL A 75 6.15 -4.57 -7.19
CA VAL A 75 5.57 -3.60 -6.25
C VAL A 75 4.44 -2.81 -6.90
N TRP A 76 4.68 -2.16 -8.05
CA TRP A 76 3.62 -1.34 -8.64
C TRP A 76 2.46 -2.18 -9.16
N ARG A 77 2.70 -3.40 -9.68
CA ARG A 77 1.63 -4.30 -10.11
C ARG A 77 0.74 -4.73 -8.95
N LEU A 78 1.34 -5.17 -7.83
CA LEU A 78 0.59 -5.55 -6.64
C LEU A 78 -0.22 -4.37 -6.10
N PHE A 79 0.40 -3.18 -6.04
CA PHE A 79 -0.29 -1.98 -5.57
C PHE A 79 -1.46 -1.59 -6.48
N GLN A 80 -1.26 -1.58 -7.80
CA GLN A 80 -2.33 -1.25 -8.76
C GLN A 80 -3.46 -2.26 -8.76
N ASP A 81 -3.17 -3.53 -8.50
CA ASP A 81 -4.19 -4.57 -8.40
C ASP A 81 -5.07 -4.38 -7.15
N ILE A 82 -4.47 -4.00 -6.02
CA ILE A 82 -5.22 -3.54 -4.84
C ILE A 82 -6.07 -2.31 -5.20
N GLU A 83 -5.45 -1.28 -5.78
CA GLU A 83 -6.06 0.02 -6.07
C GLU A 83 -7.27 -0.08 -7.01
N ASN A 84 -7.14 -0.83 -8.10
CA ASN A 84 -8.05 -0.76 -9.25
C ASN A 84 -8.98 -1.97 -9.37
N ARG A 85 -8.64 -3.12 -8.76
CA ARG A 85 -9.48 -4.34 -8.83
C ARG A 85 -10.10 -4.70 -7.49
N ILE A 86 -9.31 -4.78 -6.41
CA ILE A 86 -9.78 -5.33 -5.14
C ILE A 86 -10.50 -4.27 -4.31
N ARG A 87 -9.82 -3.17 -3.96
CA ARG A 87 -10.37 -2.08 -3.13
C ARG A 87 -11.72 -1.56 -3.64
N PRO A 88 -11.94 -1.33 -4.95
CA PRO A 88 -13.22 -0.84 -5.45
C PRO A 88 -14.43 -1.72 -5.10
N LYS A 89 -14.24 -3.04 -4.94
CA LYS A 89 -15.31 -3.96 -4.53
C LYS A 89 -15.84 -3.67 -3.13
N PHE A 90 -15.01 -3.08 -2.27
CA PHE A 90 -15.35 -2.74 -0.89
C PHE A 90 -15.84 -1.29 -0.75
N THR A 91 -15.30 -0.36 -1.55
CA THR A 91 -15.61 1.07 -1.44
C THR A 91 -16.84 1.48 -2.27
N TYR A 92 -17.05 0.83 -3.41
CA TYR A 92 -18.12 1.16 -4.35
C TYR A 92 -19.01 -0.04 -4.69
N GLY A 93 -18.46 -1.26 -4.57
CA GLY A 93 -19.20 -2.51 -4.72
C GLY A 93 -19.92 -2.91 -3.43
N PHE A 94 -21.07 -3.57 -3.58
CA PHE A 94 -21.77 -4.24 -2.48
C PHE A 94 -21.62 -5.77 -2.54
N SER A 95 -20.75 -6.28 -3.42
CA SER A 95 -20.64 -7.70 -3.77
C SER A 95 -19.28 -8.31 -3.43
N TRP A 96 -18.57 -7.77 -2.44
CA TRP A 96 -17.31 -8.33 -1.97
C TRP A 96 -17.54 -9.62 -1.17
N THR A 97 -16.57 -10.53 -1.22
CA THR A 97 -16.56 -11.76 -0.43
C THR A 97 -15.41 -11.78 0.58
N ASP A 98 -15.41 -12.79 1.46
CA ASP A 98 -14.29 -13.02 2.37
C ASP A 98 -13.01 -13.39 1.62
N ASP A 99 -13.13 -14.06 0.48
CA ASP A 99 -12.00 -14.36 -0.40
C ASP A 99 -11.37 -13.10 -0.98
N ASP A 100 -12.18 -12.10 -1.36
CA ASP A 100 -11.66 -10.80 -1.81
C ASP A 100 -10.85 -10.09 -0.70
N PHE A 101 -11.29 -10.23 0.56
CA PHE A 101 -10.62 -9.62 1.70
C PHE A 101 -9.33 -10.36 2.07
N ASN A 102 -9.34 -11.69 1.94
CA ASN A 102 -8.13 -12.50 2.09
C ASN A 102 -7.11 -12.20 0.99
N GLU A 103 -7.54 -12.07 -0.26
CA GLU A 103 -6.68 -11.68 -1.38
C GLU A 103 -6.05 -10.30 -1.15
N LEU A 104 -6.82 -9.33 -0.64
CA LEU A 104 -6.29 -8.03 -0.25
C LEU A 104 -5.15 -8.17 0.77
N LYS A 105 -5.38 -8.95 1.83
CA LYS A 105 -4.39 -9.16 2.90
C LYS A 105 -3.13 -9.82 2.37
N GLU A 106 -3.26 -10.85 1.55
CA GLU A 106 -2.12 -11.55 0.95
C GLU A 106 -1.22 -10.59 0.15
N LYS A 107 -1.83 -9.76 -0.71
CA LYS A 107 -1.09 -8.76 -1.50
C LYS A 107 -0.50 -7.66 -0.61
N TYR A 108 -1.24 -7.22 0.40
CA TYR A 108 -0.76 -6.25 1.38
C TYR A 108 0.49 -6.76 2.10
N TYR A 109 0.46 -7.96 2.67
CA TYR A 109 1.59 -8.50 3.43
C TYR A 109 2.79 -8.78 2.53
N LYS A 110 2.56 -9.25 1.29
CA LYS A 110 3.63 -9.38 0.30
C LYS A 110 4.31 -8.04 -0.02
N LEU A 111 3.52 -6.97 -0.23
CA LEU A 111 4.07 -5.62 -0.42
C LEU A 111 4.80 -5.12 0.83
N GLU A 112 4.26 -5.39 2.02
CA GLU A 112 4.87 -4.99 3.29
C GLU A 112 6.25 -5.65 3.46
N GLU A 113 6.36 -6.94 3.16
CA GLU A 113 7.64 -7.67 3.19
C GLU A 113 8.68 -7.07 2.23
N ILE A 114 8.29 -6.75 1.00
CA ILE A 114 9.18 -6.12 0.02
C ILE A 114 9.65 -4.76 0.53
N CYS A 115 8.73 -3.92 1.03
CA CYS A 115 9.06 -2.60 1.55
C CYS A 115 9.98 -2.67 2.78
N LYS A 116 9.75 -3.63 3.69
CA LYS A 116 10.61 -3.84 4.87
C LYS A 116 12.04 -4.22 4.52
N LYS A 117 12.29 -4.86 3.37
CA LYS A 117 13.66 -5.14 2.90
C LYS A 117 14.39 -3.87 2.43
N VAL A 118 13.64 -2.87 1.97
CA VAL A 118 14.20 -1.58 1.53
C VAL A 118 14.47 -0.66 2.72
N LEU A 119 13.63 -0.70 3.76
CA LEU A 119 13.69 0.19 4.93
C LEU A 119 14.77 -0.20 5.93
#